data_AF-A0A0B2UKJ3-F1
#
_entry.id   AF-A0A0B2UKJ3-F1
#
_cell.length_a   1.000
_cell.length_b   1.000
_cell.length_c   1.000
_cell.angle_alpha   90.00
_cell.angle_beta   90.00
_cell.angle_gamma   90.00
#
_symmetry.space_group_name_H-M   'P 1'
#
loop_
_entity.id
_entity.type
_entity.pdbx_description
1 polymer ?
#
loop_
_entity_poly.entity_id
_entity_poly.type
_entity_poly.pdbx_seq_one_letter_code
_entity_poly.pdbx_strand_id
1 'polypeptide(L)'
;MDQTVDFEEIKRLINANNVEGLETVLSNVQGMSAADLKKLIGLTESKKIQQLMESKYAESRGDSAKTRTEGGAESVEDPSLALKEVNTGDIQKDRSIKLFFDAFRANIPECSSKTAALLSKQITTEIFKKEAGEIAKLVRSKCLNLKDKNNPTLCRRVYEGEILPARYVEMSADEMKSENLRSEEEKMMEDSLYECQIPTQKAETDLFKCSRCGERKCSYRQLQTRSGDEPMTTFVTCECGNKWRFC
;
A
#
# COMPACT_ATOMS: atom_id res chain seq x y z
N MET A 1 38.07 33.67 10.30
CA MET A 1 38.13 33.09 11.66
C MET A 1 36.71 32.75 12.00
N ASP A 2 36.33 31.52 11.66
CA ASP A 2 34.98 31.01 11.86
C ASP A 2 34.64 31.00 13.34
N GLN A 3 33.45 31.53 13.66
CA GLN A 3 32.88 31.54 15.00
C GLN A 3 32.55 30.10 15.41
N THR A 4 33.51 29.37 15.97
CA THR A 4 33.31 28.03 16.55
C THR A 4 32.57 28.06 17.89
N VAL A 5 31.82 29.13 18.18
CA VAL A 5 31.33 29.44 19.54
C VAL A 5 29.87 28.99 19.78
N ASP A 6 29.09 28.69 18.74
CA ASP A 6 27.65 28.49 18.94
C ASP A 6 27.24 27.04 19.30
N PHE A 7 27.92 26.02 18.76
CA PHE A 7 27.53 24.62 18.99
C PHE A 7 27.97 24.05 20.35
N GLU A 8 29.13 24.48 20.86
CA GLU A 8 29.61 24.07 22.18
C GLU A 8 28.83 24.74 23.32
N GLU A 9 28.44 26.00 23.15
CA GLU A 9 27.66 26.72 24.16
C GLU A 9 26.24 26.17 24.29
N ILE A 10 25.59 25.81 23.17
CA ILE A 10 24.30 25.12 23.19
C ILE A 10 24.39 23.78 23.93
N LYS A 11 25.44 23.00 23.72
CA LYS A 11 25.66 21.74 24.48
C LYS A 11 25.86 21.98 25.97
N ARG A 12 26.60 23.04 26.36
CA ARG A 12 26.77 23.40 27.78
C ARG A 12 25.44 23.79 28.42
N LEU A 13 24.64 24.60 27.74
CA LEU A 13 23.33 25.04 28.22
C LEU A 13 22.32 23.88 28.33
N ILE A 14 22.35 22.94 27.38
CA ILE A 14 21.55 21.71 27.44
C ILE A 14 21.95 20.85 28.64
N ASN A 15 23.25 20.63 28.86
CA ASN A 15 23.73 19.85 30.01
C ASN A 15 23.47 20.54 31.35
N ALA A 16 23.47 21.88 31.38
CA ALA A 16 23.11 22.67 32.54
C ALA A 16 21.58 22.82 32.74
N ASN A 17 20.76 22.28 31.84
CA ASN A 17 19.30 22.40 31.80
C ASN A 17 18.79 23.86 31.92
N ASN A 18 19.57 24.81 31.39
CA ASN A 18 19.26 26.24 31.44
C ASN A 18 18.46 26.66 30.21
N VAL A 19 17.14 26.79 30.38
CA VAL A 19 16.19 27.05 29.29
C VAL A 19 16.28 28.50 28.78
N GLU A 20 16.42 29.48 29.66
CA GLU A 20 16.45 30.91 29.30
C GLU A 20 17.71 31.28 28.51
N GLY A 21 18.86 30.73 28.93
CA GLY A 21 20.10 30.90 28.18
C GLY A 21 20.01 30.27 26.79
N LEU A 22 19.37 29.10 26.68
CA LEU A 22 19.21 28.40 25.42
C LEU A 22 18.30 29.16 24.44
N GLU A 23 17.20 29.74 24.91
CA GLU A 23 16.30 30.58 24.10
C GLU A 23 16.99 31.85 23.58
N THR A 24 17.83 32.46 24.41
CA THR A 24 18.62 33.65 24.04
C THR A 24 19.67 33.31 22.96
N VAL A 25 20.29 32.13 23.04
CA VAL A 25 21.26 31.71 22.02
C VAL A 25 20.55 31.31 20.73
N LEU A 26 19.46 30.54 20.80
CA LEU A 26 18.73 30.09 19.61
C LEU A 26 17.99 31.19 18.85
N SER A 27 17.72 32.33 19.49
CA SER A 27 17.14 33.51 18.82
C SER A 27 18.18 34.34 18.07
N ASN A 28 19.45 34.27 18.47
CA ASN A 28 20.54 35.04 17.85
C ASN A 28 21.29 34.28 16.75
N VAL A 29 21.20 32.96 16.70
CA VAL A 29 21.91 32.14 15.71
C VAL A 29 21.11 32.06 14.41
N GLN A 30 21.67 32.61 13.31
CA GLN A 30 21.16 32.42 11.96
C GLN A 30 21.84 31.21 11.29
N GLY A 31 21.04 30.21 10.90
CA GLY A 31 21.45 29.19 9.94
C GLY A 31 22.16 27.94 10.49
N MET A 32 21.71 27.39 11.63
CA MET A 32 22.13 26.04 12.03
C MET A 32 21.56 24.99 11.06
N SER A 33 22.38 23.99 10.72
CA SER A 33 21.92 22.91 9.85
C SER A 33 20.85 22.06 10.56
N ALA A 34 19.86 21.59 9.81
CA ALA A 34 18.79 20.72 10.30
C ALA A 34 19.34 19.42 10.95
N ALA A 35 20.50 18.94 10.50
CA ALA A 35 21.15 17.75 11.06
C ALA A 35 21.71 17.99 12.46
N ASP A 36 22.27 19.19 12.70
CA ASP A 36 22.86 19.56 13.99
C ASP A 36 21.79 19.76 15.07
N LEU A 37 20.66 20.38 14.71
CA LEU A 37 19.51 20.52 15.60
C LEU A 37 18.94 19.16 16.02
N LYS A 38 18.82 18.20 15.09
CA LYS A 38 18.35 16.84 15.38
C LYS A 38 19.30 16.07 16.31
N LYS A 39 20.61 16.29 16.17
CA LYS A 39 21.62 15.67 17.04
C LYS A 39 21.57 16.21 18.47
N LEU A 40 21.25 17.49 18.64
CA LEU A 40 21.14 18.13 19.96
C LEU A 40 19.85 17.72 20.70
N ILE A 41 18.74 17.48 20.00
CA ILE A 41 17.49 16.95 20.59
C ILE A 41 17.74 15.59 21.28
N GLY A 42 18.59 14.75 20.70
CA GLY A 42 18.93 13.44 21.25
C GLY A 42 19.83 13.47 22.50
N LEU A 43 20.38 14.63 22.88
CA LEU A 43 21.28 14.78 24.03
C LEU A 43 20.57 15.28 25.29
N THR A 44 19.25 15.51 25.24
CA THR A 44 18.48 16.05 26.37
C THR A 44 17.31 15.16 26.75
N GLU A 45 17.11 14.96 28.05
CA GLU A 45 15.94 14.27 28.63
C GLU A 45 14.85 15.25 29.08
N SER A 46 15.13 16.56 29.00
CA SER A 46 14.21 17.62 29.45
C SER A 46 13.17 17.93 28.38
N LYS A 47 11.90 17.59 28.66
CA LYS A 47 10.77 17.83 27.74
C LYS A 47 10.63 19.30 27.30
N LYS A 48 10.97 20.25 28.17
CA LYS A 48 10.92 21.68 27.85
C LYS A 48 11.97 22.09 26.81
N ILE A 49 13.18 21.54 26.92
CA ILE A 49 14.27 21.79 25.98
C ILE A 49 13.98 21.11 24.63
N GLN A 50 13.42 19.90 24.65
CA GLN A 50 12.99 19.20 23.43
C GLN A 50 11.97 20.03 22.64
N GLN A 51 10.93 20.53 23.30
CA GLN A 51 9.89 21.36 22.65
C GLN A 51 10.47 22.65 22.06
N LEU A 52 11.40 23.29 22.76
CA LEU A 52 12.03 24.54 22.32
C LEU A 52 13.00 24.34 21.14
N MET A 53 13.67 23.19 21.07
CA MET A 53 14.52 22.83 19.95
C MET A 53 13.70 22.37 18.73
N GLU A 54 12.59 21.67 18.95
CA GLU A 54 11.66 21.24 17.91
C GLU A 54 10.95 22.44 17.26
N SER A 55 10.56 23.46 18.03
CA SER A 55 9.97 24.68 17.49
C SER A 55 10.96 25.43 16.60
N LYS A 56 12.22 25.55 17.02
CA LYS A 56 13.28 26.14 16.20
C LYS A 56 13.63 25.33 14.96
N TYR A 57 13.58 24.00 15.06
CA TYR A 57 13.72 23.12 13.90
C TYR A 57 12.59 23.33 12.88
N ALA A 58 11.34 23.47 13.34
CA ALA A 58 10.19 23.77 12.48
C ALA A 58 10.30 25.15 11.80
N GLU A 59 10.75 26.17 12.53
CA GLU A 59 11.04 27.51 11.98
C GLU A 59 12.10 27.46 10.88
N SER A 60 13.18 26.67 11.07
CA SER A 60 14.24 26.51 10.07
C SER A 60 13.81 25.76 8.81
N ARG A 61 12.74 24.94 8.92
CA ARG A 61 12.19 24.12 7.83
C ARG A 61 11.13 24.87 7.01
N GLY A 62 10.74 26.08 7.43
CA GLY A 62 9.75 26.89 6.74
C GLY A 62 8.30 26.48 7.01
N ASP A 63 8.02 25.72 8.07
CA ASP A 63 6.66 25.44 8.51
C ASP A 63 6.26 26.41 9.62
N SER A 64 5.72 27.56 9.23
CA SER A 64 4.98 28.43 10.14
C SER A 64 3.72 28.95 9.48
N ALA A 65 2.61 28.74 10.18
CA ALA A 65 1.29 29.25 9.89
C ALA A 65 1.33 30.74 9.48
N LYS A 66 0.83 31.05 8.28
CA LYS A 66 0.62 32.43 7.81
C LYS A 66 -0.72 32.95 8.32
N THR A 67 -0.66 33.83 9.31
CA THR A 67 -1.60 34.96 9.42
C THR A 67 -0.99 36.13 8.65
N ARG A 68 -1.54 36.51 7.49
CA ARG A 68 -1.44 37.88 6.96
C ARG A 68 -2.42 38.16 5.80
N THR A 69 -3.03 39.33 5.92
CA THR A 69 -4.06 39.98 5.10
C THR A 69 -3.58 40.37 3.70
N GLU A 70 -4.50 40.20 2.73
CA GLU A 70 -4.69 40.85 1.42
C GLU A 70 -3.60 40.78 0.33
N GLY A 71 -3.98 40.14 -0.78
CA GLY A 71 -3.45 40.45 -2.11
C GLY A 71 -3.18 39.27 -3.04
N GLY A 72 -4.20 38.46 -3.36
CA GLY A 72 -4.10 37.43 -4.42
C GLY A 72 -5.21 36.40 -4.28
N ALA A 73 -6.26 36.54 -5.08
CA ALA A 73 -7.49 35.75 -4.97
C ALA A 73 -7.28 34.26 -5.29
N GLU A 74 -7.23 33.42 -4.25
CA GLU A 74 -7.64 32.02 -4.37
C GLU A 74 -8.98 31.87 -3.63
N SER A 75 -10.04 31.83 -4.43
CA SER A 75 -11.39 31.55 -3.99
C SER A 75 -11.39 30.27 -3.17
N VAL A 76 -11.99 30.31 -1.97
CA VAL A 76 -12.50 29.13 -1.29
C VAL A 76 -13.48 28.47 -2.26
N GLU A 77 -13.00 27.49 -3.02
CA GLU A 77 -13.83 26.80 -4.00
C GLU A 77 -14.79 25.89 -3.24
N ASP A 78 -16.00 26.40 -3.04
CA ASP A 78 -17.10 25.61 -2.52
C ASP A 78 -17.22 24.34 -3.40
N PRO A 79 -17.05 23.13 -2.83
CA PRO A 79 -17.12 21.88 -3.58
C PRO A 79 -18.42 21.74 -4.38
N SER A 80 -19.50 22.40 -3.92
CA SER A 80 -20.81 22.43 -4.57
C SER A 80 -20.79 23.20 -5.89
N LEU A 81 -19.93 24.21 -6.04
CA LEU A 81 -19.83 25.01 -7.27
C LEU A 81 -19.10 24.24 -8.37
N ALA A 82 -17.97 23.59 -8.05
CA ALA A 82 -17.21 22.80 -9.02
C ALA A 82 -18.04 21.64 -9.61
N LEU A 83 -18.89 20.97 -8.82
CA LEU A 83 -19.80 19.94 -9.34
C LEU A 83 -20.89 20.49 -10.25
N LYS A 84 -21.38 21.71 -10.00
CA LYS A 84 -22.41 22.33 -10.84
C LYS A 84 -21.87 22.70 -12.22
N GLU A 85 -20.59 23.08 -12.32
CA GLU A 85 -19.94 23.42 -13.59
C GLU A 85 -19.75 22.20 -14.51
N VAL A 86 -19.58 21.00 -13.93
CA VAL A 86 -19.36 19.77 -14.70
C VAL A 86 -20.64 18.97 -14.99
N ASN A 87 -21.79 19.51 -14.59
CA ASN A 87 -23.09 18.87 -14.77
C ASN A 87 -23.34 18.57 -16.26
N THR A 88 -23.71 17.33 -16.56
CA THR A 88 -23.95 16.84 -17.94
C THR A 88 -25.45 16.84 -18.28
N GLY A 89 -26.33 17.09 -17.30
CA GLY A 89 -27.78 17.07 -17.44
C GLY A 89 -28.41 15.67 -17.42
N ASP A 90 -27.57 14.64 -17.24
CA ASP A 90 -27.98 13.24 -17.15
C ASP A 90 -27.77 12.75 -15.72
N ILE A 91 -28.87 12.40 -15.06
CA ILE A 91 -28.92 11.98 -13.66
C ILE A 91 -27.92 10.86 -13.35
N GLN A 92 -27.72 9.91 -14.29
CA GLN A 92 -26.80 8.79 -14.06
C GLN A 92 -25.33 9.21 -14.18
N LYS A 93 -25.02 10.11 -15.13
CA LYS A 93 -23.67 10.65 -15.29
C LYS A 93 -23.32 11.56 -14.13
N ASP A 94 -24.21 12.45 -13.73
CA ASP A 94 -23.97 13.38 -12.63
C ASP A 94 -23.76 12.66 -11.29
N ARG A 95 -24.51 11.57 -11.06
CA ARG A 95 -24.29 10.70 -9.90
C ARG A 95 -22.92 10.00 -9.94
N SER A 96 -22.49 9.57 -11.13
CA SER A 96 -21.19 8.92 -11.32
C SER A 96 -20.05 9.93 -11.13
N ILE A 97 -20.17 11.14 -11.68
CA ILE A 97 -19.21 12.24 -11.50
C ILE A 97 -19.05 12.56 -10.01
N LYS A 98 -20.16 12.66 -9.26
CA LYS A 98 -20.10 12.89 -7.82
C LYS A 98 -19.36 11.77 -7.07
N LEU A 99 -19.59 10.51 -7.44
CA LEU A 99 -18.89 9.37 -6.83
C LEU A 99 -17.38 9.44 -7.06
N PHE A 100 -16.94 9.77 -8.27
CA PHE A 100 -15.51 9.93 -8.58
C PHE A 100 -14.91 11.14 -7.86
N PHE A 101 -15.63 12.26 -7.81
CA PHE A 101 -15.19 13.46 -7.09
C PHE A 101 -14.97 13.17 -5.60
N ASP A 102 -15.93 12.49 -4.97
CA ASP A 102 -15.84 12.10 -3.56
C ASP A 102 -14.67 11.12 -3.32
N ALA A 103 -14.36 10.24 -4.29
CA ALA A 103 -13.22 9.33 -4.23
C ALA A 103 -11.88 10.08 -4.27
N PHE A 104 -11.72 11.07 -5.17
CA PHE A 104 -10.51 11.90 -5.21
C PHE A 104 -10.30 12.67 -3.91
N ARG A 105 -11.38 13.28 -3.39
CA ARG A 105 -11.31 14.05 -2.13
C ARG A 105 -11.01 13.18 -0.91
N ALA A 106 -11.42 11.92 -0.92
CA ALA A 106 -11.14 10.99 0.19
C ALA A 106 -9.66 10.61 0.30
N ASN A 107 -8.94 10.56 -0.84
CA ASN A 107 -7.54 10.11 -0.89
C ASN A 107 -6.53 11.26 -1.05
N ILE A 108 -6.96 12.43 -1.53
CA ILE A 108 -6.10 13.60 -1.75
C ILE A 108 -6.66 14.78 -0.93
N PRO A 109 -6.06 15.11 0.23
CA PRO A 109 -6.53 16.22 1.07
C PRO A 109 -6.34 17.60 0.40
N GLU A 110 -5.30 17.75 -0.43
CA GLU A 110 -4.93 18.99 -1.12
C GLU A 110 -5.49 19.08 -2.56
N CYS A 111 -6.57 18.36 -2.83
CA CYS A 111 -7.18 18.32 -4.16
C CYS A 111 -7.82 19.67 -4.51
N SER A 112 -7.48 20.20 -5.69
CA SER A 112 -8.22 21.32 -6.31
C SER A 112 -9.60 20.82 -6.75
N SER A 113 -10.65 21.42 -6.17
CA SER A 113 -12.05 21.07 -6.44
C SER A 113 -12.38 21.11 -7.94
N LYS A 114 -11.90 22.11 -8.68
CA LYS A 114 -12.08 22.20 -10.13
C LYS A 114 -11.43 21.05 -10.91
N THR A 115 -10.15 20.76 -10.64
CA THR A 115 -9.40 19.72 -11.37
C THR A 115 -10.01 18.35 -11.14
N ALA A 116 -10.36 18.02 -9.89
CA ALA A 116 -11.00 16.76 -9.56
C ALA A 116 -12.38 16.62 -10.23
N ALA A 117 -13.17 17.69 -10.29
CA ALA A 117 -14.47 17.69 -10.97
C ALA A 117 -14.31 17.44 -12.49
N LEU A 118 -13.34 18.10 -13.14
CA LEU A 118 -13.07 17.93 -14.56
C LEU A 118 -12.62 16.50 -14.90
N LEU A 119 -11.68 15.95 -14.13
CA LEU A 119 -11.22 14.57 -14.29
C LEU A 119 -12.37 13.57 -14.08
N SER A 120 -13.20 13.80 -13.06
CA SER A 120 -14.37 12.96 -12.79
C SER A 120 -15.36 12.95 -13.96
N LYS A 121 -15.56 14.10 -14.62
CA LYS A 121 -16.35 14.22 -15.85
C LYS A 121 -15.72 13.45 -17.01
N GLN A 122 -14.42 13.59 -17.21
CA GLN A 122 -13.69 12.88 -18.27
C GLN A 122 -13.77 11.36 -18.09
N ILE A 123 -13.46 10.86 -16.89
CA ILE A 123 -13.56 9.42 -16.56
C ILE A 123 -14.99 8.91 -16.81
N THR A 124 -16.01 9.65 -16.33
CA THR A 124 -17.41 9.27 -16.55
C THR A 124 -17.74 9.24 -18.04
N THR A 125 -17.27 10.21 -18.82
CA THR A 125 -17.51 10.25 -20.26
C THR A 125 -16.87 9.05 -20.96
N GLU A 126 -15.64 8.67 -20.60
CA GLU A 126 -14.98 7.49 -21.16
C GLU A 126 -15.67 6.18 -20.76
N ILE A 127 -16.17 6.06 -19.52
CA ILE A 127 -16.93 4.88 -19.09
C ILE A 127 -18.24 4.74 -19.87
N PHE A 128 -18.96 5.84 -20.08
CA PHE A 128 -20.25 5.83 -20.79
C PHE A 128 -20.12 5.64 -22.30
N LYS A 129 -18.91 5.61 -22.87
CA LYS A 129 -18.65 5.13 -24.24
C LYS A 129 -18.70 3.60 -24.35
N LYS A 130 -18.58 2.87 -23.24
CA LYS A 130 -18.63 1.39 -23.21
C LYS A 130 -20.09 0.91 -23.20
N GLU A 131 -20.28 -0.41 -23.30
CA GLU A 131 -21.60 -1.03 -23.36
C GLU A 131 -22.44 -0.75 -22.10
N ALA A 132 -23.73 -0.45 -22.30
CA ALA A 132 -24.65 -0.06 -21.23
C ALA A 132 -24.73 -1.07 -20.06
N GLY A 133 -24.59 -2.37 -20.34
CA GLY A 133 -24.60 -3.42 -19.32
C GLY A 133 -23.38 -3.41 -18.38
N GLU A 134 -22.26 -2.86 -18.84
CA GLU A 134 -20.99 -2.84 -18.10
C GLU A 134 -20.73 -1.51 -17.38
N ILE A 135 -21.40 -0.43 -17.77
CA ILE A 135 -21.24 0.92 -17.16
C ILE A 135 -21.33 0.86 -15.64
N ALA A 136 -22.39 0.27 -15.09
CA ALA A 136 -22.60 0.24 -13.65
C ALA A 136 -21.54 -0.59 -12.91
N LYS A 137 -21.06 -1.68 -13.51
CA LYS A 137 -19.97 -2.50 -12.93
C LYS A 137 -18.65 -1.73 -12.97
N LEU A 138 -18.36 -1.07 -14.08
CA LEU A 138 -17.15 -0.30 -14.30
C LEU A 138 -17.08 0.92 -13.37
N VAL A 139 -18.18 1.69 -13.24
CA VAL A 139 -18.25 2.82 -12.30
C VAL A 139 -17.97 2.36 -10.87
N ARG A 140 -18.60 1.28 -10.40
CA ARG A 140 -18.38 0.77 -9.04
C ARG A 140 -16.94 0.29 -8.84
N SER A 141 -16.44 -0.53 -9.77
CA SER A 141 -15.08 -1.07 -9.69
C SER A 141 -14.03 0.05 -9.68
N LYS A 142 -14.10 0.98 -10.63
CA LYS A 142 -13.14 2.08 -10.75
C LYS A 142 -13.23 3.06 -9.58
N CYS A 143 -14.44 3.37 -9.11
CA CYS A 143 -14.63 4.22 -7.92
C CYS A 143 -14.05 3.58 -6.66
N LEU A 144 -14.21 2.27 -6.46
CA LEU A 144 -13.63 1.56 -5.32
C LEU A 144 -12.10 1.56 -5.37
N ASN A 145 -11.50 1.33 -6.55
CA ASN A 145 -10.05 1.41 -6.73
C ASN A 145 -9.51 2.81 -6.42
N LEU A 146 -10.19 3.88 -6.85
CA LEU A 146 -9.77 5.26 -6.52
C LEU A 146 -9.95 5.62 -5.05
N LYS A 147 -10.85 4.95 -4.34
CA LYS A 147 -11.13 5.16 -2.91
C LYS A 147 -10.27 4.27 -2.01
N ASP A 148 -9.50 3.34 -2.58
CA ASP A 148 -8.69 2.43 -1.79
C ASP A 148 -7.60 3.21 -1.03
N LYS A 149 -7.56 3.02 0.29
CA LYS A 149 -6.59 3.65 1.18
C LYS A 149 -5.25 2.93 1.18
N ASN A 150 -5.23 1.66 0.76
CA ASN A 150 -4.01 0.86 0.66
C ASN A 150 -3.19 1.22 -0.59
N ASN A 151 -3.81 1.90 -1.56
CA ASN A 151 -3.16 2.35 -2.79
C ASN A 151 -3.45 3.83 -3.12
N PRO A 152 -2.98 4.79 -2.29
CA PRO A 152 -3.19 6.21 -2.56
C PRO A 152 -2.39 6.71 -3.77
N THR A 153 -1.34 5.99 -4.17
CA THR A 153 -0.48 6.35 -5.30
C THR A 153 -1.25 6.26 -6.62
N LEU A 154 -2.11 5.25 -6.82
CA LEU A 154 -2.96 5.16 -8.02
C LEU A 154 -3.85 6.41 -8.17
N CYS A 155 -4.52 6.82 -7.10
CA CYS A 155 -5.39 8.00 -7.11
C CYS A 155 -4.60 9.28 -7.44
N ARG A 156 -3.41 9.43 -6.85
CA ARG A 156 -2.50 10.54 -7.14
C ARG A 156 -2.04 10.56 -8.60
N ARG A 157 -1.62 9.43 -9.16
CA ARG A 157 -1.15 9.31 -10.55
C ARG A 157 -2.25 9.65 -11.57
N VAL A 158 -3.50 9.29 -11.27
CA VAL A 158 -4.66 9.68 -12.10
C VAL A 158 -4.93 11.18 -11.96
N TYR A 159 -4.81 11.75 -10.75
CA TYR A 159 -5.05 13.17 -10.49
C TYR A 159 -3.98 14.07 -11.12
N GLU A 160 -2.71 13.68 -11.06
CA GLU A 160 -1.57 14.40 -11.64
C GLU A 160 -1.50 14.24 -13.18
N GLY A 161 -2.29 13.33 -13.74
CA GLY A 161 -2.37 13.10 -15.19
C GLY A 161 -1.30 12.17 -15.75
N GLU A 162 -0.53 11.47 -14.90
CA GLU A 162 0.36 10.39 -15.35
C GLU A 162 -0.42 9.27 -16.04
N ILE A 163 -1.62 8.98 -15.53
CA ILE A 163 -2.55 8.02 -16.11
C ILE A 163 -3.72 8.78 -16.72
N LEU A 164 -3.80 8.75 -18.05
CA LEU A 164 -4.91 9.34 -18.80
C LEU A 164 -6.25 8.69 -18.43
N PRO A 165 -7.36 9.45 -18.34
CA PRO A 165 -8.69 8.90 -18.04
C PRO A 165 -9.10 7.75 -18.96
N ALA A 166 -8.81 7.84 -20.26
CA ALA A 166 -9.09 6.77 -21.22
C ALA A 166 -8.33 5.47 -20.89
N ARG A 167 -7.02 5.59 -20.58
CA ARG A 167 -6.20 4.45 -20.16
C ARG A 167 -6.69 3.87 -18.83
N TYR A 168 -7.06 4.73 -17.88
CA TYR A 168 -7.54 4.31 -16.58
C TYR A 168 -8.81 3.44 -16.67
N VAL A 169 -9.75 3.79 -17.56
CA VAL A 169 -10.96 3.00 -17.80
C VAL A 169 -10.64 1.61 -18.37
N GLU A 170 -9.60 1.49 -19.19
CA GLU A 170 -9.19 0.25 -19.85
C GLU A 170 -8.26 -0.63 -19.02
N MET A 171 -7.57 -0.07 -18.01
CA MET A 171 -6.68 -0.84 -17.14
C MET A 171 -7.42 -2.02 -16.47
N SER A 172 -6.72 -3.15 -16.38
CA SER A 172 -7.26 -4.34 -15.71
C SER A 172 -7.23 -4.17 -14.18
N ALA A 173 -7.99 -5.01 -13.47
CA ALA A 173 -7.96 -5.03 -12.01
C ALA A 173 -6.55 -5.31 -11.45
N ASP A 174 -5.76 -6.11 -12.18
CA ASP A 174 -4.41 -6.49 -11.79
C ASP A 174 -3.40 -5.34 -11.96
N GLU A 175 -3.52 -4.58 -13.04
CA GLU A 175 -2.69 -3.38 -13.28
C GLU A 175 -2.97 -2.24 -12.29
N MET A 176 -4.14 -2.22 -11.65
CA MET A 176 -4.53 -1.20 -10.67
C MET A 176 -4.10 -1.53 -9.23
N LYS A 177 -3.58 -2.74 -8.97
CA LYS A 177 -3.13 -3.13 -7.64
C LYS A 177 -1.94 -2.30 -7.18
N SER A 178 -1.75 -2.20 -5.87
CA SER A 178 -0.52 -1.62 -5.32
C SER A 178 0.67 -2.52 -5.67
N GLU A 179 1.84 -1.92 -5.83
CA GLU A 179 3.07 -2.65 -6.18
C GLU A 179 3.42 -3.72 -5.13
N ASN A 180 3.19 -3.41 -3.85
CA ASN A 180 3.38 -4.38 -2.76
C ASN A 180 2.44 -5.58 -2.90
N LEU A 181 1.14 -5.35 -3.10
CA LEU A 181 0.16 -6.44 -3.19
C LEU A 181 0.40 -7.31 -4.43
N ARG A 182 0.78 -6.68 -5.54
CA ARG A 182 1.15 -7.40 -6.76
C ARG A 182 2.38 -8.30 -6.52
N SER A 183 3.43 -7.78 -5.88
CA SER A 183 4.61 -8.58 -5.56
C SER A 183 4.31 -9.72 -4.59
N GLU A 184 3.42 -9.50 -3.62
CA GLU A 184 3.00 -10.54 -2.67
C GLU A 184 2.19 -11.65 -3.37
N GLU A 185 1.27 -11.31 -4.26
CA GLU A 185 0.51 -12.28 -5.04
C GLU A 185 1.39 -13.06 -6.02
N GLU A 186 2.37 -12.40 -6.66
CA GLU A 186 3.35 -13.06 -7.53
C GLU A 186 4.17 -14.09 -6.73
N LYS A 187 4.62 -13.74 -5.52
CA LYS A 187 5.31 -14.68 -4.62
C LYS A 187 4.41 -15.83 -4.19
N MET A 188 3.17 -15.54 -3.77
CA MET A 188 2.22 -16.58 -3.36
C MET A 188 1.90 -17.54 -4.52
N MET A 189 1.83 -17.02 -5.75
CA MET A 189 1.63 -17.84 -6.94
C MET A 189 2.86 -18.71 -7.21
N GLU A 190 4.06 -18.15 -7.11
CA GLU A 190 5.31 -18.88 -7.29
C GLU A 190 5.47 -19.99 -6.25
N ASP A 191 5.20 -19.69 -4.97
CA ASP A 191 5.23 -20.66 -3.87
C ASP A 191 4.19 -21.77 -4.09
N SER A 192 2.97 -21.41 -4.49
CA SER A 192 1.92 -22.39 -4.77
C SER A 192 2.26 -23.31 -5.95
N LEU A 193 2.84 -22.74 -7.02
CA LEU A 193 3.32 -23.52 -8.17
C LEU A 193 4.47 -24.43 -7.77
N TYR A 194 5.39 -23.96 -6.94
CA TYR A 194 6.49 -24.74 -6.41
C TYR A 194 5.96 -25.91 -5.57
N GLU A 195 5.06 -25.66 -4.62
CA GLU A 195 4.44 -26.71 -3.80
C GLU A 195 3.70 -27.76 -4.62
N CYS A 196 2.97 -27.36 -5.67
CA CYS A 196 2.30 -28.30 -6.56
C CYS A 196 3.26 -29.18 -7.36
N GLN A 197 4.48 -28.71 -7.62
CA GLN A 197 5.51 -29.48 -8.33
C GLN A 197 6.22 -30.48 -7.41
N ILE A 198 6.20 -30.28 -6.09
CA ILE A 198 6.79 -31.21 -5.14
C ILE A 198 5.98 -32.52 -5.20
N PRO A 199 6.60 -33.65 -5.59
CA PRO A 199 5.92 -34.93 -5.59
C PRO A 199 5.47 -35.24 -4.16
N THR A 200 4.19 -35.55 -3.99
CA THR A 200 3.64 -35.95 -2.70
C THR A 200 4.43 -37.16 -2.20
N GLN A 201 5.15 -37.00 -1.09
CA GLN A 201 5.90 -38.10 -0.48
C GLN A 201 4.91 -39.21 -0.16
N LYS A 202 5.02 -40.34 -0.87
CA LYS A 202 4.24 -41.54 -0.55
C LYS A 202 4.84 -42.12 0.71
N ALA A 203 4.02 -42.68 1.59
CA ALA A 203 4.51 -43.42 2.74
C ALA A 203 5.28 -44.66 2.24
N GLU A 204 6.60 -44.54 2.16
CA GLU A 204 7.51 -45.61 1.77
C GLU A 204 7.83 -46.47 2.99
N THR A 205 7.88 -47.78 2.77
CA THR A 205 8.09 -48.78 3.81
C THR A 205 9.05 -49.83 3.31
N ASP A 206 10.06 -50.15 4.11
CA ASP A 206 11.04 -51.18 3.78
C ASP A 206 10.57 -52.60 4.13
N LEU A 207 9.28 -52.81 4.42
CA LEU A 207 8.74 -54.10 4.83
C LEU A 207 8.72 -55.12 3.68
N PHE A 208 8.58 -54.65 2.44
CA PHE A 208 8.40 -55.50 1.27
C PHE A 208 9.54 -55.35 0.28
N LYS A 209 10.04 -56.47 -0.27
CA LYS A 209 11.03 -56.47 -1.36
C LYS A 209 10.33 -56.71 -2.69
N CYS A 210 10.52 -55.81 -3.65
CA CYS A 210 9.94 -55.95 -4.98
C CYS A 210 10.62 -57.09 -5.75
N SER A 211 9.84 -58.00 -6.32
CA SER A 211 10.35 -59.09 -7.16
C SER A 211 10.85 -58.63 -8.54
N ARG A 212 10.40 -57.46 -9.02
CA ARG A 212 10.74 -56.93 -10.34
C ARG A 212 12.06 -56.14 -10.35
N CYS A 213 12.24 -55.19 -9.43
CA CYS A 213 13.45 -54.36 -9.35
C CYS A 213 14.38 -54.73 -8.20
N GLY A 214 13.95 -55.57 -7.25
CA GLY A 214 14.75 -55.98 -6.09
C GLY A 214 14.83 -54.96 -4.96
N GLU A 215 14.36 -53.72 -5.17
CA GLU A 215 14.37 -52.64 -4.17
C GLU A 215 13.25 -52.81 -3.13
N ARG A 216 13.43 -52.18 -1.97
CA ARG A 216 12.46 -52.21 -0.84
C ARG A 216 11.61 -50.96 -0.71
N LYS A 217 11.69 -50.04 -1.68
CA LYS A 217 10.87 -48.81 -1.72
C LYS A 217 9.43 -49.11 -2.15
N CYS A 218 8.60 -49.48 -1.18
CA CYS A 218 7.22 -49.89 -1.40
C CYS A 218 6.26 -49.13 -0.48
N SER A 219 5.12 -48.68 -1.02
CA SER A 219 3.99 -48.21 -0.21
C SER A 219 2.95 -49.33 -0.09
N TYR A 220 2.33 -49.48 1.09
CA TYR A 220 1.25 -50.43 1.30
C TYR A 220 -0.01 -49.75 1.79
N ARG A 221 -1.16 -50.31 1.44
CA ARG A 221 -2.47 -49.95 2.00
C ARG A 221 -3.26 -51.20 2.33
N GLN A 222 -3.91 -51.23 3.47
CA GLN A 222 -4.72 -52.36 3.90
C GLN A 222 -6.18 -52.06 3.60
N LEU A 223 -6.85 -52.97 2.90
CA LEU A 223 -8.28 -52.91 2.66
C LEU A 223 -8.90 -54.25 3.03
N GLN A 224 -10.05 -54.20 3.71
CA GLN A 224 -10.88 -55.37 3.91
C GLN A 224 -11.62 -55.66 2.60
N THR A 225 -11.22 -56.72 1.90
CA THR A 225 -11.82 -57.09 0.59
C THR A 225 -12.61 -58.39 0.63
N ARG A 226 -12.69 -59.01 1.81
CA ARG A 226 -13.32 -60.31 2.06
C ARG A 226 -14.20 -60.24 3.31
N SER A 227 -14.98 -61.29 3.54
CA SER A 227 -15.89 -61.42 4.68
C SER A 227 -15.18 -61.20 6.02
N GLY A 228 -15.95 -60.86 7.06
CA GLY A 228 -15.42 -60.48 8.38
C GLY A 228 -14.57 -61.53 9.10
N ASP A 229 -14.61 -62.79 8.64
CA ASP A 229 -13.84 -63.90 9.21
C ASP A 229 -12.42 -64.00 8.63
N GLU A 230 -12.07 -63.21 7.61
CA GLU A 230 -10.75 -63.21 6.97
C GLU A 230 -9.96 -61.92 7.31
N PRO A 231 -8.63 -62.02 7.48
CA PRO A 231 -7.79 -60.85 7.80
C PRO A 231 -7.78 -59.83 6.64
N MET A 232 -7.44 -58.57 6.96
CA MET A 232 -7.36 -57.50 5.96
C MET A 232 -6.34 -57.83 4.85
N THR A 233 -6.66 -57.50 3.61
CA THR A 233 -5.75 -57.70 2.47
C THR A 233 -4.81 -56.51 2.33
N THR A 234 -3.50 -56.76 2.27
CA THR A 234 -2.49 -55.72 2.09
C THR A 234 -2.17 -55.55 0.61
N PHE A 235 -2.39 -54.36 0.05
CA PHE A 235 -2.00 -54.01 -1.31
C PHE A 235 -0.68 -53.25 -1.29
N VAL A 236 0.32 -53.76 -1.99
CA VAL A 236 1.66 -53.18 -2.04
C VAL A 236 1.91 -52.62 -3.43
N THR A 237 2.44 -51.40 -3.50
CA THR A 237 2.88 -50.73 -4.73
C THR A 237 4.34 -50.32 -4.59
N CYS A 238 5.20 -50.86 -5.44
CA CYS A 238 6.59 -50.47 -5.54
C CYS A 238 6.75 -49.21 -6.41
N GLU A 239 7.79 -48.40 -6.16
CA GLU A 239 8.14 -47.24 -6.99
C GLU A 239 8.33 -47.56 -8.47
N CYS A 240 8.83 -48.75 -8.81
CA CYS A 240 8.95 -49.19 -10.21
C CYS A 240 7.60 -49.46 -10.92
N GLY A 241 6.47 -49.21 -10.24
CA GLY A 241 5.11 -49.40 -10.74
C GLY A 241 4.55 -50.82 -10.56
N ASN A 242 5.33 -51.77 -10.00
CA ASN A 242 4.84 -53.11 -9.72
C ASN A 242 3.82 -53.09 -8.56
N LYS A 243 2.70 -53.80 -8.74
CA LYS A 243 1.61 -53.85 -7.77
C LYS A 243 1.23 -55.30 -7.48
N TRP A 244 1.12 -55.67 -6.22
CA TRP A 244 0.67 -57.00 -5.82
C TRP A 244 -0.11 -56.94 -4.50
N ARG A 245 -0.77 -58.06 -4.17
CA ARG A 245 -1.49 -58.24 -2.90
C ARG A 245 -0.75 -59.25 -2.04
N PHE A 246 -0.73 -59.00 -0.74
CA PHE A 246 -0.25 -59.90 0.30
C PHE A 246 -1.44 -60.23 1.21
N CYS A 247 -1.75 -61.51 1.34
CA CYS A 247 -2.86 -62.04 2.13
C CYS A 247 -2.29 -62.90 3.26
#